data_AF-A0A955ZGI8-F1
#
_entry.id   AF-A0A955ZGI8-F1
#
_cell.length_a   1.000
_cell.length_b   1.000
_cell.length_c   1.000
_cell.angle_alpha   90.00
_cell.angle_beta   90.00
_cell.angle_gamma   90.00
#
_symmetry.space_group_name_H-M   'P 1'
#
loop_
_entity.id
_entity.type
_entity.pdbx_description
1 polymer ?
#
loop_
_entity_poly.entity_id
_entity_poly.type
_entity_poly.pdbx_seq_one_letter_code
_entity_poly.pdbx_strand_id
1 'polypeptide(L)'
;DGAKATVLIAGRGDDATPPEKILSGFDNFVFSPDSKTLFFTTTAWVTSSAAHAVDLETKEERFLVDGGITAVLESGPYKGHLLATHFRLDPVHSVDSPKYRGRMETWSVVSRDGKTVRELPEGEAARKRVLGVK
;
A
#
# COMPACT_ATOMS: atom_id res chain seq x y z
N ASP A 1 -20.98 8.38 21.18
CA ASP A 1 -20.94 9.58 22.04
C ASP A 1 -19.57 10.28 22.05
N GLY A 2 -18.61 9.92 21.19
CA GLY A 2 -17.41 10.75 20.94
C GLY A 2 -16.52 10.95 22.17
N ALA A 3 -16.59 10.04 23.15
CA ALA A 3 -15.81 10.15 24.38
C ALA A 3 -14.31 10.13 24.07
N LYS A 4 -13.63 11.24 24.39
CA LYS A 4 -12.17 11.49 24.39
C LYS A 4 -11.41 10.83 23.22
N ALA A 5 -11.22 11.59 22.15
CA ALA A 5 -10.26 11.23 21.11
C ALA A 5 -8.89 10.91 21.73
N THR A 6 -8.33 9.75 21.37
CA THR A 6 -6.99 9.33 21.75
C THR A 6 -6.11 9.25 20.52
N VAL A 7 -4.81 9.51 20.69
CA VAL A 7 -3.84 9.30 19.62
C VAL A 7 -3.72 7.79 19.42
N LEU A 8 -4.03 7.34 18.20
CA LEU A 8 -3.79 5.97 17.74
C LEU A 8 -2.32 5.79 17.38
N ILE A 9 -1.82 6.67 16.50
CA ILE A 9 -0.43 6.67 16.04
C ILE A 9 0.05 8.11 15.85
N ALA A 10 1.29 8.36 16.25
CA ALA A 10 1.95 9.65 16.09
C ALA A 10 3.00 9.56 14.99
N GLY A 11 3.26 10.68 14.32
CA GLY A 11 4.36 10.76 13.37
C GLY A 11 5.71 10.55 14.05
N ARG A 12 6.65 9.94 13.33
CA ARG A 12 8.02 9.69 13.81
C ARG A 12 8.99 9.54 12.64
N GLY A 13 10.27 9.74 12.91
CA GLY A 13 11.36 9.57 11.96
C GLY A 13 12.10 10.87 11.68
N ASP A 14 13.36 10.71 11.29
CA ASP A 14 14.32 11.75 10.89
C ASP A 14 15.15 11.25 9.70
N ASP A 15 16.13 12.02 9.28
CA ASP A 15 16.98 11.69 8.12
C ASP A 15 17.80 10.40 8.30
N ALA A 16 18.01 9.93 9.54
CA ALA A 16 18.71 8.69 9.84
C ALA A 16 17.77 7.48 9.96
N THR A 17 16.46 7.70 9.97
CA THR A 17 15.46 6.65 10.13
C THR A 17 15.30 5.89 8.82
N PRO A 18 15.33 4.53 8.83
CA PRO A 18 15.02 3.75 7.64
C PRO A 18 13.65 4.14 7.07
N PRO A 19 13.51 4.37 5.76
CA PRO A 19 12.28 4.91 5.18
C PRO A 19 11.02 4.11 5.51
N GLU A 20 11.13 2.79 5.63
CA GLU A 20 10.04 1.89 6.02
C GLU A 20 9.55 2.08 7.47
N LYS A 21 10.25 2.89 8.28
CA LYS A 21 9.91 3.21 9.66
C LYS A 21 9.45 4.66 9.86
N ILE A 22 9.58 5.50 8.83
CA ILE A 22 9.13 6.88 8.84
C ILE A 22 7.60 6.91 8.81
N LEU A 23 7.01 7.66 9.74
CA LEU A 23 5.58 7.91 9.80
C LEU A 23 5.35 9.41 9.66
N SER A 24 5.15 9.86 8.43
CA SER A 24 4.85 11.25 8.08
C SER A 24 3.99 11.29 6.82
N GLY A 25 3.33 12.42 6.56
CA GLY A 25 2.49 12.58 5.37
C GLY A 25 1.40 11.51 5.26
N PHE A 26 0.72 11.20 6.37
CA PHE A 26 -0.32 10.16 6.42
C PHE A 26 -1.44 10.43 5.41
N ASP A 27 -1.79 9.41 4.62
CA ASP A 27 -2.83 9.46 3.61
C ASP A 27 -3.47 8.07 3.40
N ASN A 28 -4.58 8.01 2.65
CA ASN A 28 -5.26 6.78 2.19
C ASN A 28 -5.54 5.77 3.31
N PHE A 29 -6.46 6.14 4.20
CA PHE A 29 -6.91 5.32 5.32
C PHE A 29 -7.96 4.29 4.89
N VAL A 30 -7.70 3.01 5.15
CA VAL A 30 -8.60 1.91 4.80
C VAL A 30 -8.73 0.94 5.97
N PHE A 31 -9.95 0.67 6.42
CA PHE A 31 -10.18 -0.34 7.46
C PHE A 31 -10.17 -1.75 6.89
N SER A 32 -9.68 -2.70 7.68
CA SER A 32 -9.95 -4.12 7.43
C SER A 32 -11.45 -4.42 7.58
N PRO A 33 -11.95 -5.51 6.95
CA PRO A 33 -13.38 -5.85 7.00
C PRO A 33 -13.91 -6.14 8.41
N ASP A 34 -13.03 -6.56 9.33
CA ASP A 34 -13.33 -6.80 10.74
C ASP A 34 -13.21 -5.53 11.60
N SER A 35 -12.86 -4.38 11.01
CA SER A 35 -12.62 -3.10 11.66
C SER A 35 -11.60 -3.15 12.80
N LYS A 36 -10.67 -4.11 12.79
CA LYS A 36 -9.60 -4.24 13.80
C LYS A 36 -8.26 -3.67 13.36
N THR A 37 -8.06 -3.49 12.06
CA THR A 37 -6.81 -2.99 11.49
C THR A 37 -7.12 -1.76 10.63
N LEU A 38 -6.33 -0.71 10.78
CA LEU A 38 -6.31 0.42 9.86
C LEU A 38 -5.06 0.34 8.99
N PHE A 39 -5.25 0.28 7.68
CA PHE A 39 -4.19 0.41 6.69
C PHE A 39 -4.07 1.89 6.29
N PHE A 40 -2.85 2.35 6.09
CA PHE A 40 -2.60 3.73 5.68
C PHE A 40 -1.28 3.84 4.92
N THR A 41 -1.12 4.95 4.21
CA THR A 41 0.07 5.27 3.43
C THR A 41 0.81 6.45 4.06
N THR A 42 2.14 6.43 4.01
CA THR A 42 3.03 7.50 4.50
C THR A 42 4.03 7.87 3.42
N THR A 43 4.64 9.05 3.57
CA THR A 43 5.84 9.40 2.80
C THR A 43 7.04 8.63 3.33
N ALA A 44 7.86 8.05 2.45
CA ALA A 44 9.03 7.26 2.84
C ALA A 44 10.25 7.58 1.97
N TRP A 45 10.29 7.11 0.72
CA TRP A 45 11.37 7.40 -0.23
C TRP A 45 11.02 8.59 -1.12
N VAL A 46 12.04 9.23 -1.70
CA VAL A 46 11.85 10.25 -2.75
C VAL A 46 11.05 9.71 -3.94
N THR A 47 11.14 8.40 -4.18
CA THR A 47 10.55 7.73 -5.33
C THR A 47 9.31 6.89 -5.01
N SER A 48 8.98 6.69 -3.74
CA SER A 48 7.87 5.82 -3.33
C SER A 48 7.36 6.16 -1.93
N SER A 49 6.06 5.99 -1.73
CA SER A 49 5.44 5.95 -0.40
C SER A 49 5.72 4.62 0.32
N ALA A 50 5.29 4.52 1.57
CA ALA A 50 5.23 3.28 2.34
C ALA A 50 3.79 2.99 2.80
N ALA A 51 3.41 1.73 2.74
CA ALA A 51 2.14 1.23 3.23
C ALA A 51 2.33 0.60 4.60
N HIS A 52 1.44 0.90 5.53
CA HIS A 52 1.49 0.45 6.91
C HIS A 52 0.14 -0.10 7.36
N ALA A 53 0.16 -0.89 8.43
CA ALA A 53 -1.00 -1.36 9.15
C ALA A 53 -0.84 -1.05 10.63
N VAL A 54 -1.89 -0.55 11.28
CA VAL A 54 -1.95 -0.44 12.74
C VAL A 54 -3.12 -1.26 13.27
N ASP A 55 -2.85 -2.07 14.29
CA ASP A 55 -3.90 -2.74 15.06
C ASP A 55 -4.57 -1.72 16.01
N LEU A 56 -5.90 -1.67 15.98
CA LEU A 56 -6.64 -0.65 16.72
C LEU A 56 -6.76 -0.95 18.22
N GLU A 57 -6.56 -2.20 18.62
CA GLU A 57 -6.59 -2.64 20.02
C GLU A 57 -5.22 -2.48 20.66
N THR A 58 -4.18 -3.04 20.04
CA THR A 58 -2.82 -3.03 20.59
C THR A 58 -2.05 -1.76 20.27
N LYS A 59 -2.50 -0.98 19.27
CA LYS A 59 -1.81 0.18 18.70
C LYS A 59 -0.46 -0.16 18.08
N GLU A 60 -0.21 -1.44 17.80
CA GLU A 60 1.01 -1.89 17.14
C GLU A 60 0.93 -1.60 15.64
N GLU A 61 1.92 -0.86 15.14
CA GLU A 61 2.08 -0.57 13.74
C GLU A 61 3.15 -1.48 13.11
N ARG A 62 2.94 -1.84 11.85
CA ARG A 62 3.93 -2.52 11.01
C ARG A 62 3.91 -1.99 9.58
N PHE A 63 5.09 -1.97 8.98
CA PHE A 63 5.26 -1.81 7.54
C PHE A 63 4.67 -3.00 6.78
N LEU A 64 4.09 -2.74 5.62
CA LEU A 64 3.58 -3.76 4.70
C LEU A 64 4.42 -3.85 3.42
N VAL A 65 4.44 -2.77 2.64
CA VAL A 65 5.08 -2.73 1.32
C VAL A 65 5.54 -1.32 0.96
N ASP A 66 6.54 -1.22 0.09
CA ASP A 66 6.98 0.05 -0.49
C ASP A 66 6.01 0.44 -1.62
N GLY A 67 5.08 1.32 -1.31
CA GLY A 67 3.92 1.63 -2.13
C GLY A 67 2.82 2.28 -1.31
N GLY A 68 1.62 2.38 -1.88
CA GLY A 68 0.43 2.86 -1.19
C GLY A 68 -0.64 1.79 -1.15
N ILE A 69 -1.48 1.77 -0.10
CA ILE A 69 -2.71 0.98 -0.08
C ILE A 69 -3.85 1.84 -0.60
N THR A 70 -4.57 1.33 -1.58
CA THR A 70 -5.71 2.04 -2.20
C THR A 70 -7.05 1.51 -1.69
N ALA A 71 -7.15 0.20 -1.45
CA ALA A 71 -8.39 -0.43 -1.00
C ALA A 71 -8.14 -1.81 -0.38
N VAL A 72 -9.11 -2.27 0.41
CA VAL A 72 -9.32 -3.69 0.69
C VAL A 72 -10.25 -4.24 -0.39
N LEU A 73 -9.88 -5.37 -0.97
CA LEU A 73 -10.69 -6.05 -1.98
C LEU A 73 -11.88 -6.74 -1.31
N GLU A 74 -13.10 -6.28 -1.60
CA GLU A 74 -14.32 -6.78 -0.95
C GLU A 74 -14.94 -8.01 -1.65
N SER A 75 -14.52 -8.28 -2.88
CA SER A 75 -15.07 -9.33 -3.72
C SER A 75 -13.99 -9.98 -4.60
N GLY A 76 -14.39 -10.99 -5.38
CA GLY A 76 -13.50 -11.71 -6.28
C GLY A 76 -12.56 -12.70 -5.56
N PRO A 77 -11.61 -13.30 -6.31
CA PRO A 77 -10.71 -14.33 -5.78
C PRO A 77 -9.73 -13.81 -4.72
N TYR A 78 -9.55 -12.49 -4.64
CA TYR A 78 -8.63 -11.84 -3.69
C TYR A 78 -9.36 -11.14 -2.54
N LYS A 79 -10.62 -11.50 -2.28
CA LYS A 79 -11.39 -10.94 -1.17
C LYS A 79 -10.58 -10.96 0.14
N GLY A 80 -10.56 -9.83 0.85
CA GLY A 80 -9.83 -9.64 2.10
C GLY A 80 -8.34 -9.28 1.94
N HIS A 81 -7.81 -9.28 0.71
CA HIS A 81 -6.48 -8.76 0.41
C HIS A 81 -6.52 -7.26 0.14
N LEU A 82 -5.35 -6.66 0.02
CA LEU A 82 -5.13 -5.24 -0.25
C LEU A 82 -4.79 -5.03 -1.73
N LEU A 83 -5.29 -3.94 -2.29
CA LEU A 83 -4.83 -3.41 -3.57
C LEU A 83 -3.77 -2.36 -3.30
N ALA A 84 -2.55 -2.62 -3.76
CA ALA A 84 -1.42 -1.72 -3.59
C ALA A 84 -0.96 -1.10 -4.90
N THR A 85 -0.49 0.14 -4.83
CA THR A 85 0.21 0.85 -5.90
C THR A 85 1.69 0.96 -5.59
N HIS A 86 2.53 0.90 -6.62
CA HIS A 86 3.98 1.01 -6.50
C HIS A 86 4.54 1.82 -7.66
N PHE A 87 5.62 2.56 -7.42
CA PHE A 87 6.41 3.16 -8.51
C PHE A 87 7.65 2.32 -8.78
N ARG A 88 7.71 1.68 -9.94
CA ARG A 88 8.81 0.79 -10.36
C ARG A 88 9.44 1.30 -11.65
N LEU A 89 10.71 0.98 -11.90
CA LEU A 89 11.28 1.15 -13.25
C LEU A 89 10.55 0.22 -14.22
N ASP A 90 10.52 0.58 -15.51
CA ASP A 90 9.89 -0.24 -16.55
C ASP A 90 10.34 -1.70 -16.42
N PRO A 91 9.44 -2.62 -16.02
CA PRO A 91 9.83 -3.99 -15.76
C PRO A 91 9.98 -4.82 -17.04
N VAL A 92 9.60 -4.26 -18.19
CA VAL A 92 9.54 -4.95 -19.48
C VAL A 92 10.77 -4.63 -20.33
N HIS A 93 11.25 -3.39 -20.29
CA HIS A 93 12.36 -2.92 -21.13
C HIS A 93 13.56 -2.52 -20.28
N SER A 94 14.76 -2.89 -20.72
CA SER A 94 16.02 -2.39 -20.14
C SER A 94 16.15 -0.87 -20.29
N VAL A 95 16.89 -0.23 -19.38
CA VAL A 95 17.16 1.22 -19.37
C VAL A 95 17.83 1.73 -20.65
N ASP A 96 18.56 0.88 -21.37
CA ASP A 96 19.22 1.23 -22.63
C ASP A 96 18.30 1.09 -23.86
N SER A 97 17.07 0.60 -23.66
CA SER A 97 16.13 0.41 -24.75
C SER A 97 15.51 1.74 -25.16
N PRO A 98 15.34 2.03 -26.46
CA PRO A 98 14.53 3.16 -26.91
C PRO A 98 13.04 3.01 -26.54
N LYS A 99 12.63 1.82 -26.08
CA LYS A 99 11.28 1.53 -25.59
C LYS A 99 11.15 1.67 -24.07
N TYR A 100 12.24 2.00 -23.37
CA TYR A 100 12.22 2.19 -21.93
C TYR A 100 11.25 3.30 -21.54
N ARG A 101 10.28 2.97 -20.70
CA ARG A 101 9.21 3.91 -20.31
C ARG A 101 9.53 4.72 -19.05
N GLY A 102 10.71 4.51 -18.45
CA GLY A 102 11.08 5.17 -17.21
C GLY A 102 10.38 4.56 -16.00
N ARG A 103 10.07 5.41 -15.01
CA ARG A 103 9.34 5.00 -13.81
C ARG A 103 7.85 4.94 -14.09
N MET A 104 7.23 3.84 -13.72
CA MET A 104 5.84 3.52 -13.97
C MET A 104 5.11 3.23 -12.67
N GLU A 105 3.83 3.60 -12.63
CA GLU A 105 2.94 3.06 -11.61
C GLU A 105 2.58 1.62 -11.96
N THR A 106 2.73 0.74 -10.99
CA THR A 106 2.42 -0.69 -11.06
C THR A 106 1.50 -1.03 -9.89
N TRP A 107 0.79 -2.14 -10.03
CA TRP A 107 -0.27 -2.50 -9.10
C TRP A 107 -0.08 -3.94 -8.66
N SER A 108 -0.34 -4.24 -7.40
CA SER A 108 -0.26 -5.60 -6.89
C SER A 108 -1.39 -5.89 -5.89
N VAL A 109 -1.69 -7.18 -5.73
CA VAL A 109 -2.46 -7.70 -4.61
C VAL A 109 -1.50 -8.10 -3.51
N VAL A 110 -1.72 -7.57 -2.31
CA VAL A 110 -0.90 -7.80 -1.12
C VAL A 110 -1.77 -8.38 -0.02
N SER A 111 -1.29 -9.39 0.70
CA SER A 111 -2.01 -9.90 1.88
C SER A 111 -1.92 -8.94 3.06
N ARG A 112 -2.76 -9.15 4.09
CA ARG A 112 -2.84 -8.27 5.28
C ARG A 112 -1.53 -8.22 6.09
N ASP A 113 -0.60 -9.14 5.85
CA ASP A 113 0.73 -9.23 6.45
C ASP A 113 1.84 -8.60 5.59
N GLY A 114 1.50 -8.04 4.42
CA GLY A 114 2.46 -7.34 3.55
C GLY A 114 3.10 -8.20 2.46
N LYS A 115 2.72 -9.48 2.32
CA LYS A 115 3.26 -10.32 1.25
C LYS A 115 2.55 -10.05 -0.08
N THR A 116 3.33 -9.76 -1.13
CA THR A 116 2.78 -9.70 -2.50
C THR A 116 2.29 -11.07 -2.94
N VAL A 117 1.00 -11.14 -3.27
CA VAL A 117 0.31 -12.35 -3.74
C VAL A 117 0.24 -12.38 -5.26
N ARG A 118 0.06 -11.22 -5.91
CA ARG A 118 -0.10 -11.14 -7.36
C ARG A 118 0.29 -9.78 -7.91
N GLU A 119 1.18 -9.76 -8.89
CA GLU A 119 1.37 -8.60 -9.76
C GLU A 119 0.19 -8.44 -10.72
N LEU A 120 -0.29 -7.20 -10.87
CA LEU A 120 -1.43 -6.87 -11.72
C LEU A 120 -0.96 -6.19 -13.01
N PRO A 121 -1.69 -6.40 -14.12
CA PRO A 121 -1.37 -5.76 -15.38
C PRO A 121 -1.53 -4.22 -15.31
N GLU A 122 -0.84 -3.49 -16.18
CA GLU A 122 -0.91 -2.02 -16.23
C GLU A 122 -2.25 -1.50 -16.79
N GLY A 123 -2.92 -2.25 -17.65
CA GLY A 123 -4.22 -1.85 -18.20
C GLY A 123 -5.34 -2.04 -17.18
N GLU A 124 -6.09 -0.98 -16.86
CA GLU A 124 -7.19 -1.04 -15.88
C GLU A 124 -8.21 -2.14 -16.20
N ALA A 125 -8.65 -2.26 -17.45
CA ALA A 125 -9.59 -3.30 -17.86
C ALA A 125 -9.00 -4.71 -17.65
N ALA A 126 -7.69 -4.89 -17.86
CA ALA A 126 -7.02 -6.15 -17.58
C ALA A 126 -6.91 -6.40 -16.06
N ARG A 127 -6.67 -5.36 -15.26
CA ARG A 127 -6.66 -5.47 -13.78
C ARG A 127 -8.02 -5.91 -13.27
N LYS A 128 -9.09 -5.24 -13.68
CA LYS A 128 -10.47 -5.55 -13.25
C LYS A 128 -10.83 -7.01 -13.55
N ARG A 129 -10.44 -7.53 -14.72
CA ARG A 129 -10.60 -8.95 -15.07
C ARG A 129 -9.86 -9.88 -14.11
N VAL A 130 -8.59 -9.59 -13.78
CA VAL A 130 -7.81 -10.40 -12.84
C VAL A 130 -8.40 -10.33 -11.42
N LEU A 131 -8.82 -9.14 -11.00
CA LEU A 131 -9.42 -8.90 -9.69
C LEU A 131 -10.84 -9.47 -9.56
N GLY A 132 -11.49 -9.84 -10.68
CA GLY A 132 -12.88 -10.30 -10.68
C GLY A 132 -13.88 -9.19 -10.31
N VAL A 133 -13.51 -7.92 -10.51
CA VAL A 133 -14.36 -6.76 -10.26
C VAL A 133 -15.04 -6.37 -11.57
N LYS A 134 -16.37 -6.18 -11.55
CA LYS A 134 -17.14 -5.74 -12.72
C LYS A 134 -17.03 -4.24 -12.92
#